data_AF-A0A1G7LE49-F1
#
_entry.id   AF-A0A1G7LE49-F1
#
_cell.length_a   1.000
_cell.length_b   1.000
_cell.length_c   1.000
_cell.angle_alpha   90.00
_cell.angle_beta   90.00
_cell.angle_gamma   90.00
#
_symmetry.space_group_name_H-M   'P 1'
#
loop_
_entity.id
_entity.type
_entity.pdbx_description
1 polymer ?
#
loop_
_entity_poly.entity_id
_entity_poly.type
_entity_poly.pdbx_seq_one_letter_code
_entity_poly.pdbx_strand_id
1 'polypeptide(L)'
;ELQEAFRQALLQPHPQDGIWTIRNAALWLSERLGRPVDPRRAWTWMKRLGFAPLRPRPRHRERGVEEGEAFKKNSSSPSSS
;
A
#
# COMPACT_ATOMS: atom_id res chain seq x y z
N GLU A 1 9.65 -9.75 12.50
CA GLU A 1 10.36 -9.08 11.38
C GLU A 1 9.51 -8.76 10.15
N LEU A 2 8.81 -9.70 9.48
CA LEU A 2 8.03 -9.36 8.27
C LEU A 2 7.01 -8.22 8.50
N GLN A 3 6.32 -8.26 9.65
CA GLN A 3 5.37 -7.22 10.05
C GLN A 3 6.04 -5.84 10.20
N GLU A 4 7.25 -5.79 10.74
CA GLU A 4 8.01 -4.55 10.93
C GLU A 4 8.52 -4.02 9.60
N ALA A 5 9.05 -4.89 8.74
CA ALA A 5 9.44 -4.53 7.38
C ALA A 5 8.26 -3.97 6.59
N PHE A 6 7.08 -4.57 6.73
CA PHE A 6 5.86 -4.07 6.08
C PHE A 6 5.44 -2.71 6.65
N ARG A 7 5.49 -2.53 7.98
CA ARG A 7 5.24 -1.24 8.63
C ARG A 7 6.19 -0.15 8.13
N GLN A 8 7.49 -0.44 8.01
CA GLN A 8 8.45 0.54 7.51
C GLN A 8 8.23 0.85 6.03
N ALA A 9 7.84 -0.14 5.22
CA ALA A 9 7.49 0.07 3.82
C ALA A 9 6.26 0.99 3.69
N LEU A 10 5.26 0.84 4.56
CA LEU A 10 4.07 1.70 4.59
C LEU A 10 4.37 3.17 4.94
N LEU A 11 5.52 3.46 5.55
CA LEU A 11 5.97 4.85 5.83
C LEU A 11 6.54 5.53 4.58
N GLN A 12 6.83 4.77 3.52
CA GLN A 12 7.41 5.24 2.28
C GLN A 12 6.38 5.09 1.14
N PRO A 13 6.46 5.90 0.07
CA PRO A 13 5.65 5.68 -1.12
C PRO A 13 5.94 4.29 -1.73
N HIS A 14 4.90 3.63 -2.23
CA HIS A 14 5.06 2.31 -2.86
C HIS A 14 5.90 2.42 -4.16
N PRO A 15 6.82 1.50 -4.47
CA PRO A 15 7.73 1.63 -5.62
C PRO A 15 7.06 1.54 -7.00
N GLN A 16 5.82 1.03 -7.11
CA GLN A 16 5.09 1.02 -8.39
C GLN A 16 4.44 2.37 -8.70
N ASP A 17 3.48 2.79 -7.88
CA ASP A 17 2.65 3.98 -8.15
C ASP A 17 2.68 5.00 -7.01
N GLY A 18 3.54 4.83 -6.01
CA GLY A 18 3.57 5.64 -4.78
C GLY A 18 2.43 5.35 -3.79
N ILE A 19 1.37 4.65 -4.23
CA ILE A 19 0.14 4.45 -3.45
C ILE A 19 0.09 3.05 -2.82
N TRP A 20 -0.24 2.99 -1.53
CA TRP A 20 -0.50 1.74 -0.81
C TRP A 20 -1.95 1.31 -0.90
N THR A 21 -2.27 0.50 -1.90
CA THR A 21 -3.56 -0.19 -2.01
C THR A 21 -3.49 -1.60 -1.42
N ILE A 22 -4.66 -2.23 -1.21
CA ILE A 22 -4.76 -3.64 -0.82
C ILE A 22 -3.99 -4.56 -1.78
N ARG A 23 -4.02 -4.27 -3.09
CA ARG A 23 -3.32 -5.05 -4.12
C ARG A 23 -1.81 -4.89 -4.02
N ASN A 24 -1.34 -3.65 -3.85
CA ASN A 24 0.09 -3.35 -3.71
C ASN A 24 0.65 -3.94 -2.40
N ALA A 25 -0.12 -3.86 -1.32
CA ALA A 25 0.19 -4.55 -0.06
C ALA A 25 0.31 -6.06 -0.24
N ALA A 26 -0.61 -6.69 -0.97
CA ALA A 26 -0.57 -8.12 -1.26
C ALA A 26 0.64 -8.49 -2.13
N LEU A 27 0.93 -7.70 -3.16
CA LEU A 27 2.09 -7.87 -4.02
C LEU A 27 3.39 -7.84 -3.20
N TRP A 28 3.57 -6.78 -2.39
CA TRP A 28 4.75 -6.62 -1.54
C TRP A 28 4.91 -7.78 -0.55
N LEU A 29 3.82 -8.21 0.08
CA LEU A 29 3.83 -9.36 0.99
C LEU A 29 4.16 -10.66 0.24
N SER A 30 3.67 -10.82 -0.99
CA SER A 30 3.90 -12.02 -1.81
C SER A 30 5.36 -12.15 -2.20
N GLU A 31 5.99 -11.04 -2.62
CA GLU A 31 7.41 -10.97 -2.96
C GLU A 31 8.29 -11.38 -1.77
N ARG A 32 7.97 -10.88 -0.57
CA ARG A 32 8.72 -11.20 0.66
C ARG A 32 8.51 -12.62 1.15
N LEU A 33 7.29 -13.15 0.98
CA LEU A 33 6.94 -14.51 1.40
C LEU A 33 7.26 -15.56 0.34
N GLY A 34 7.62 -15.16 -0.88
CA GLY A 34 7.84 -16.05 -2.02
C GLY A 34 6.60 -16.82 -2.46
N ARG A 35 5.40 -16.33 -2.11
CA ARG A 35 4.12 -17.01 -2.41
C ARG A 35 2.98 -16.01 -2.58
N PRO A 36 1.96 -16.31 -3.39
CA PRO A 36 0.83 -15.42 -3.56
C PRO A 36 0.09 -15.17 -2.23
N VAL A 37 -0.16 -13.90 -1.95
CA VAL A 37 -0.91 -13.42 -0.78
C VAL A 37 -2.24 -12.85 -1.24
N ASP A 38 -3.28 -13.28 -0.54
CA ASP A 38 -4.62 -12.81 -0.84
C ASP A 38 -4.80 -11.33 -0.45
N PRO A 39 -5.42 -10.49 -1.31
CA PRO A 39 -5.67 -9.08 -1.01
C PRO A 39 -6.42 -8.87 0.32
N ARG A 40 -7.38 -9.73 0.67
CA ARG A 40 -8.07 -9.63 1.98
C ARG A 40 -7.14 -9.87 3.16
N ARG A 41 -6.13 -10.73 3.02
CA ARG A 41 -5.10 -10.93 4.05
C ARG A 41 -4.22 -9.70 4.17
N ALA A 42 -3.78 -9.13 3.06
CA ALA A 42 -2.98 -7.90 3.05
C ALA A 42 -3.71 -6.73 3.73
N TRP A 43 -5.01 -6.56 3.46
CA TRP A 43 -5.84 -5.57 4.14
C TRP A 43 -5.88 -5.75 5.66
N THR A 44 -6.01 -7.00 6.10
CA THR A 44 -6.00 -7.33 7.54
C THR A 44 -4.66 -6.92 8.17
N TRP A 45 -3.54 -7.15 7.49
CA TRP A 45 -2.22 -6.70 7.94
C TRP A 45 -2.12 -5.18 8.02
N MET A 46 -2.61 -4.46 7.01
CA MET A 46 -2.64 -2.99 7.02
C MET A 46 -3.44 -2.46 8.22
N LYS A 47 -4.64 -2.99 8.45
CA LYS A 47 -5.45 -2.60 9.63
C LYS A 47 -4.76 -2.92 10.95
N ARG A 48 -4.14 -4.11 11.07
CA ARG A 48 -3.41 -4.51 12.29
C ARG A 48 -2.21 -3.63 12.59
N LEU A 49 -1.54 -3.12 11.57
CA LEU A 49 -0.42 -2.19 11.72
C LEU A 49 -0.83 -0.79 12.14
N GLY A 50 -2.13 -0.56 12.34
CA GLY A 50 -2.64 0.77 12.63
C GLY A 50 -2.48 1.71 11.45
N PHE A 51 -2.53 1.17 10.21
CA PHE A 51 -2.74 1.98 9.01
C PHE A 51 -4.18 2.52 9.06
N ALA A 52 -4.38 3.48 9.98
CA ALA A 52 -5.51 4.35 9.99
C ALA A 52 -5.19 5.46 8.99
N PRO A 53 -6.09 5.82 8.06
CA PRO A 53 -6.01 7.08 7.34
C PRO A 53 -6.25 8.23 8.34
N LEU A 54 -5.38 8.38 9.33
CA LEU A 54 -5.44 9.42 10.32
C LEU A 54 -4.22 10.30 10.11
N ARG A 55 -4.49 11.36 9.35
CA ARG A 55 -3.78 12.64 9.18
C ARG A 55 -2.24 12.62 9.26
N PRO A 56 -1.56 13.26 8.30
CA PRO A 56 -0.11 13.36 8.30
C PRO A 56 0.37 13.93 9.64
N ARG A 57 1.33 13.26 10.30
CA ARG A 57 2.22 13.99 11.21
C ARG A 57 3.31 14.61 10.34
N PRO A 58 3.29 15.93 10.09
CA PRO A 58 4.36 16.56 9.36
C PRO A 58 5.55 16.69 10.31
N ARG A 59 6.64 15.96 10.06
CA ARG A 59 7.98 16.32 10.56
C ARG A 59 8.99 15.99 9.47
N HIS A 60 9.13 16.97 8.56
CA HIS A 60 10.25 17.30 7.67
C HIS A 60 11.11 16.16 7.08
N ARG A 61 11.12 16.09 5.74
CA ARG A 61 12.32 16.45 4.95
C ARG A 61 11.93 16.70 3.50
N GLU A 62 12.21 17.92 3.05
CA GLU A 62 12.22 18.32 1.64
C GLU A 62 12.83 17.23 0.76
N ARG A 63 12.05 16.72 -0.20
CA ARG A 63 12.58 16.30 -1.50
C ARG A 63 11.45 16.28 -2.52
N GLY A 64 11.59 17.16 -3.51
CA GLY A 64 10.96 17.18 -4.83
C GLY A 64 9.62 16.47 -4.97
N VAL A 65 8.56 17.26 -4.96
CA VAL A 65 7.40 16.98 -5.80
C VAL A 65 7.90 16.93 -7.24
N GLU A 66 7.98 15.73 -7.80
CA GLU A 66 7.83 15.53 -9.24
C GLU A 66 6.60 14.62 -9.42
N GLU A 67 5.50 15.32 -9.70
CA GLU A 67 4.39 14.95 -10.59
C GLU A 67 4.13 13.46 -10.82
N GLY A 68 3.21 12.92 -10.01
CA GLY A 68 2.48 11.69 -10.30
C GLY A 68 1.02 11.96 -10.68
N GLU A 69 0.78 12.92 -11.58
CA GLU A 69 -0.53 13.09 -12.23
C GLU A 69 -0.72 11.94 -13.24
N ALA A 70 -1.22 10.80 -12.77
CA ALA A 70 -1.77 9.76 -13.63
C ALA A 70 -2.98 9.10 -12.99
N PHE A 71 -4.03 9.91 -12.81
CA PHE A 71 -5.39 9.41 -12.79
C PHE A 71 -5.67 8.59 -14.06
N LYS A 72 -5.89 7.27 -13.94
CA LYS A 72 -6.82 6.55 -14.83
C LYS A 72 -7.31 5.21 -14.29
N LYS A 73 -8.39 5.28 -13.53
CA LYS A 73 -9.69 4.65 -13.80
C LYS A 73 -9.65 3.41 -14.75
N ASN A 74 -9.65 2.20 -14.18
CA ASN A 74 -10.62 1.14 -14.51
C ASN A 74 -10.46 -0.07 -13.55
N SER A 75 -11.34 -0.17 -12.56
CA SER A 75 -11.67 -1.46 -11.94
C SER A 75 -13.17 -1.46 -11.68
N SER A 76 -13.94 -1.35 -12.75
CA SER A 76 -15.36 -1.70 -12.69
C SER A 76 -15.44 -3.22 -12.57
N SER A 77 -15.66 -3.73 -11.36
CA SER A 77 -16.22 -5.07 -11.17
C SER A 77 -17.74 -4.94 -11.27
N PRO A 78 -18.41 -5.42 -12.33
CA PRO A 78 -19.82 -5.73 -12.22
C PRO A 78 -19.94 -6.99 -11.35
N SER A 79 -20.38 -6.78 -10.11
CA SER A 79 -20.95 -7.85 -9.31
C SER A 79 -22.24 -8.30 -9.98
N SER A 80 -22.18 -9.50 -10.54
CA SER A 80 -23.25 -10.49 -10.74
C SER A 80 -24.66 -10.07 -10.30
N SER A 81 -25.59 -10.08 -11.25
CA SER A 81 -26.92 -10.66 -11.08
C SER A 81 -27.40 -11.26 -12.41
#